data_AF-A0A228K8W8-F1
#
_entry.id   AF-A0A228K8W8-F1
#
_cell.length_a   1.000
_cell.length_b   1.000
_cell.length_c   1.000
_cell.angle_alpha   90.00
_cell.angle_beta   90.00
_cell.angle_gamma   90.00
#
_symmetry.space_group_name_H-M   'P 1'
#
loop_
_entity.id
_entity.type
_entity.pdbx_description
1 polymer ?
#
loop_
_entity_poly.entity_id
_entity_poly.type
_entity_poly.pdbx_seq_one_letter_code
_entity_poly.pdbx_strand_id
1 'polypeptide(L)'
;MTLLYANNAAGTLAAGISSAATSLALNAGQAGLFPAPVAPDSFYATITDAATRTIIEIVLVTQVAGNVFTIQRGQDGTSARAWSAGDIVSQRTVAAELRQFNGVVPIGGIILWSGAANNIPENWALCNGSNGTPNLEDKFVVGAGNSYTVGATGGATTATLSVANLPPHNHGITDTGHSHGVSQSAHSHGLNDPGHSHYTAINNAANGFGGASGPTVTTLSGTGVAGSATPPTSVSGTGMSVQGANANVSINAAGTGITIQNTGSGTAFSTLPPYYALCYIMRVA
;
A
#
# COMPACT_ATOMS: atom_id res chain seq x y z
N MET A 1 16.09 15.00 -44.95
CA MET A 1 17.46 15.51 -44.80
C MET A 1 18.27 14.38 -44.25
N THR A 2 18.86 13.62 -45.17
CA THR A 2 19.72 12.48 -44.84
C THR A 2 21.13 12.80 -45.34
N LEU A 3 22.13 12.49 -44.51
CA LEU A 3 23.52 12.48 -44.93
C LEU A 3 23.78 11.24 -45.78
N LEU A 4 24.17 11.43 -47.04
CA LEU A 4 24.45 10.35 -47.99
C LEU A 4 25.92 9.95 -47.94
N TYR A 5 26.19 8.67 -48.22
CA TYR A 5 27.54 8.13 -48.22
C TYR A 5 27.80 7.22 -49.42
N ALA A 6 29.02 7.30 -49.98
CA ALA A 6 29.52 6.36 -50.97
C ALA A 6 30.88 5.80 -50.54
N ASN A 7 31.16 4.55 -50.91
CA ASN A 7 32.42 3.88 -50.59
C ASN A 7 33.56 4.46 -51.44
N ASN A 8 34.64 4.90 -50.79
CA ASN A 8 35.88 5.35 -51.45
C ASN A 8 35.68 6.45 -52.50
N ALA A 9 34.71 7.35 -52.29
CA ALA A 9 34.40 8.44 -53.22
C ALA A 9 35.52 9.48 -53.24
N ALA A 10 36.23 9.57 -54.38
CA ALA A 10 37.27 10.56 -54.60
C ALA A 10 37.36 10.96 -56.08
N GLY A 11 37.67 12.22 -56.34
CA GLY A 11 37.88 12.79 -57.67
C GLY A 11 38.79 14.01 -57.60
N THR A 12 38.96 14.71 -58.71
CA THR A 12 39.76 15.92 -58.80
C THR A 12 39.00 17.03 -59.51
N LEU A 13 39.25 18.27 -59.10
CA LEU A 13 38.64 19.45 -59.71
C LEU A 13 39.00 19.55 -61.21
N ALA A 14 37.99 19.73 -62.06
CA ALA A 14 38.18 19.97 -63.49
C ALA A 14 38.72 21.37 -63.79
N ALA A 15 38.43 22.34 -62.92
CA ALA A 15 38.89 23.71 -63.03
C ALA A 15 39.11 24.32 -61.64
N GLY A 16 39.92 25.37 -61.56
CA GLY A 16 40.08 26.12 -60.32
C GLY A 16 38.79 26.83 -59.91
N ILE A 17 38.60 26.99 -58.61
CA ILE A 17 37.44 27.69 -58.01
C ILE A 17 37.92 28.78 -57.05
N SER A 18 37.19 29.89 -56.97
CA SER A 18 37.45 30.95 -55.99
C SER A 18 36.89 30.59 -54.60
N SER A 19 37.26 31.34 -53.57
CA SER A 19 36.68 31.20 -52.22
C SER A 19 35.18 31.55 -52.15
N ALA A 20 34.64 32.26 -53.14
CA ALA A 20 33.23 32.60 -53.22
C ALA A 20 32.42 31.65 -54.10
N ALA A 21 33.04 30.65 -54.74
CA ALA A 21 32.36 29.72 -55.63
C ALA A 21 31.31 28.89 -54.87
N THR A 22 30.10 28.80 -55.42
CA THR A 22 28.95 28.02 -54.92
C THR A 22 28.79 26.69 -55.65
N SER A 23 29.67 26.40 -56.59
CA SER A 23 29.74 25.14 -57.32
C SER A 23 31.18 24.74 -57.58
N LEU A 24 31.41 23.43 -57.67
CA LEU A 24 32.66 22.87 -58.17
C LEU A 24 32.35 21.85 -59.27
N ALA A 25 33.30 21.61 -60.16
CA ALA A 25 33.17 20.60 -61.20
C ALA A 25 34.30 19.57 -61.06
N LEU A 26 33.97 18.28 -61.16
CA LEU A 26 34.96 17.20 -61.19
C LEU A 26 35.34 16.83 -62.62
N ASN A 27 36.52 16.23 -62.80
CA ASN A 27 36.92 15.68 -64.09
C ASN A 27 35.92 14.61 -64.58
N ALA A 28 35.81 14.46 -65.89
CA ALA A 28 34.82 13.61 -66.53
C ALA A 28 34.85 12.17 -65.98
N GLY A 29 33.67 11.62 -65.69
CA GLY A 29 33.50 10.26 -65.17
C GLY A 29 33.70 10.11 -63.66
N GLN A 30 34.22 11.11 -62.95
CA GLN A 30 34.50 10.98 -61.51
C GLN A 30 33.30 11.32 -60.60
N ALA A 31 32.34 12.11 -61.09
CA ALA A 31 31.14 12.46 -60.33
C ALA A 31 30.29 11.24 -59.93
N GLY A 32 30.30 10.16 -60.73
CA GLY A 32 29.59 8.92 -60.43
C GLY A 32 30.15 8.12 -59.25
N LEU A 33 31.31 8.51 -58.71
CA LEU A 33 31.89 7.92 -57.51
C LEU A 33 31.28 8.49 -56.22
N PHE A 34 30.57 9.62 -56.31
CA PHE A 34 29.94 10.31 -55.19
C PHE A 34 28.43 10.02 -55.15
N PRO A 35 27.77 10.23 -54.00
CA PRO A 35 26.32 10.22 -53.94
C PRO A 35 25.70 11.28 -54.85
N ALA A 36 24.46 11.07 -55.28
CA ALA A 36 23.67 12.03 -56.04
C ALA A 36 22.54 12.62 -55.18
N PRO A 37 22.84 13.55 -54.24
CA PRO A 37 21.83 14.20 -53.42
C PRO A 37 20.87 15.02 -54.27
N VAL A 38 19.59 14.99 -53.88
CA VAL A 38 18.55 15.95 -54.25
C VAL A 38 18.01 16.55 -52.95
N ALA A 39 17.65 17.84 -52.98
CA ALA A 39 17.16 18.53 -51.79
C ALA A 39 15.98 17.76 -51.15
N PRO A 40 15.99 17.51 -49.83
CA PRO A 40 16.86 18.08 -48.80
C PRO A 40 18.07 17.19 -48.37
N ASP A 41 18.48 16.22 -49.18
CA ASP A 41 19.61 15.35 -48.87
C ASP A 41 20.95 15.99 -49.23
N SER A 42 22.03 15.54 -48.58
CA SER A 42 23.35 16.16 -48.75
C SER A 42 24.47 15.20 -48.35
N PHE A 43 25.71 15.51 -48.72
CA PHE A 43 26.90 14.83 -48.19
C PHE A 43 28.03 15.83 -47.97
N TYR A 44 28.91 15.56 -47.01
CA TYR A 44 30.13 16.35 -46.85
C TYR A 44 31.22 15.85 -47.80
N ALA A 45 31.95 16.77 -48.42
CA ALA A 45 33.16 16.48 -49.16
C ALA A 45 34.31 17.32 -48.61
N THR A 46 35.52 16.76 -48.62
CA THR A 46 36.74 17.48 -48.29
C THR A 46 37.52 17.77 -49.57
N ILE A 47 37.75 19.04 -49.84
CA ILE A 47 38.72 19.49 -50.85
C ILE A 47 40.10 19.49 -50.18
N THR A 48 41.10 18.94 -50.84
CA THR A 48 42.47 18.80 -50.34
C THR A 48 43.45 19.18 -51.43
N ASP A 49 44.47 19.96 -51.10
CA ASP A 49 45.43 20.41 -52.10
C ASP A 49 46.23 19.24 -52.65
N ALA A 50 46.38 19.17 -53.98
CA ALA A 50 47.07 18.07 -54.62
C ALA A 50 48.58 18.05 -54.32
N ALA A 51 49.17 19.22 -54.06
CA ALA A 51 50.61 19.39 -53.91
C ALA A 51 51.16 18.81 -52.60
N THR A 52 50.51 19.11 -51.47
CA THR A 52 50.97 18.79 -50.12
C THR A 52 50.02 17.88 -49.37
N ARG A 53 48.73 17.88 -49.74
CA ARG A 53 47.65 17.18 -49.03
C ARG A 53 47.47 17.59 -47.57
N THR A 54 47.92 18.79 -47.21
CA THR A 54 47.87 19.31 -45.84
C THR A 54 46.80 20.39 -45.68
N ILE A 55 46.46 21.08 -46.75
CA ILE A 55 45.45 22.13 -46.76
C ILE A 55 44.12 21.48 -47.09
N ILE A 56 43.13 21.68 -46.22
CA ILE A 56 41.79 21.12 -46.39
C ILE A 56 40.70 22.19 -46.26
N GLU A 57 39.60 21.96 -46.95
CA GLU A 57 38.31 22.62 -46.72
C GLU A 57 37.21 21.56 -46.78
N ILE A 58 36.27 21.63 -45.84
CA ILE A 58 35.08 20.80 -45.85
C ILE A 58 33.94 21.61 -46.48
N VAL A 59 33.24 21.01 -47.42
CA VAL A 59 32.07 21.59 -48.10
C VAL A 59 30.87 20.67 -47.94
N LEU A 60 29.66 21.24 -47.92
CA LEU A 60 28.42 20.47 -47.95
C LEU A 60 27.89 20.46 -49.38
N VAL A 61 27.78 19.28 -49.99
CA VAL A 61 27.22 19.10 -51.32
C VAL A 61 25.72 18.85 -51.20
N THR A 62 24.91 19.71 -51.81
CA THR A 62 23.45 19.65 -51.73
C THR A 62 22.79 19.17 -53.02
N GLN A 63 23.53 19.18 -54.12
CA GLN A 63 23.06 18.68 -55.42
C GLN A 63 24.24 18.27 -56.29
N VAL A 64 24.03 17.23 -57.10
CA VAL A 64 24.95 16.82 -58.17
C VAL A 64 24.19 16.81 -59.50
N ALA A 65 24.67 17.59 -60.47
CA ALA A 65 24.11 17.67 -61.82
C ALA A 65 25.23 17.45 -62.85
N GLY A 66 25.24 16.30 -63.50
CA GLY A 66 26.34 15.89 -64.39
C GLY A 66 27.64 15.77 -63.60
N ASN A 67 28.65 16.56 -63.96
CA ASN A 67 29.92 16.66 -63.22
C ASN A 67 30.03 17.87 -62.30
N VAL A 68 28.96 18.65 -62.13
CA VAL A 68 28.92 19.87 -61.31
C VAL A 68 28.21 19.61 -60.00
N PHE A 69 28.85 19.96 -58.89
CA PHE A 69 28.32 19.84 -57.53
C PHE A 69 27.94 21.24 -57.04
N THR A 70 26.73 21.38 -56.50
CA THR A 70 26.30 22.57 -55.76
C THR A 70 26.77 22.45 -54.32
N ILE A 71 27.51 23.45 -53.83
CA ILE A 71 28.23 23.37 -52.56
C ILE A 71 27.98 24.56 -51.64
N GLN A 72 27.95 24.29 -50.34
CA GLN A 72 28.13 25.28 -49.28
C GLN A 72 29.56 25.16 -48.74
N ARG A 73 30.27 26.29 -48.65
CA ARG A 73 31.70 26.38 -48.34
C ARG A 73 31.97 26.40 -46.83
N GLY A 74 33.22 26.18 -46.43
CA GLY A 74 33.70 26.44 -45.06
C GLY A 74 32.94 25.72 -43.94
N GLN A 75 32.69 24.43 -44.11
CA GLN A 75 31.97 23.62 -43.13
C GLN A 75 32.89 23.08 -42.03
N ASP A 76 32.29 22.63 -40.92
CA ASP A 76 32.95 21.94 -39.81
C ASP A 76 34.25 22.62 -39.34
N GLY A 77 34.20 23.95 -39.18
CA GLY A 77 35.33 24.76 -38.69
C GLY A 77 36.41 25.09 -39.73
N THR A 78 36.25 24.66 -40.99
CA THR A 78 37.14 25.07 -42.09
C THR A 78 36.72 26.41 -42.70
N SER A 79 37.61 27.05 -43.46
CA SER A 79 37.32 28.32 -44.15
C SER A 79 37.36 28.15 -45.66
N ALA A 80 36.53 28.92 -46.37
CA ALA A 80 36.48 28.91 -47.83
C ALA A 80 37.79 29.41 -48.46
N ARG A 81 38.37 28.63 -49.38
CA ARG A 81 39.66 28.93 -50.04
C ARG A 81 39.54 28.91 -51.56
N ALA A 82 40.51 29.50 -52.24
CA ALA A 82 40.68 29.25 -53.68
C ALA A 82 41.36 27.89 -53.87
N TRP A 83 40.92 27.15 -54.88
CA TRP A 83 41.46 25.83 -55.23
C TRP A 83 41.83 25.80 -56.71
N SER A 84 42.80 24.97 -57.06
CA SER A 84 43.31 24.79 -58.42
C SER A 84 42.69 23.58 -59.10
N ALA A 85 42.73 23.56 -60.44
CA ALA A 85 42.41 22.35 -61.18
C ALA A 85 43.35 21.21 -60.75
N GLY A 86 42.81 20.01 -60.60
CA GLY A 86 43.56 18.84 -60.12
C GLY A 86 43.55 18.65 -58.60
N ASP A 87 43.13 19.64 -57.81
CA ASP A 87 42.96 19.45 -56.36
C ASP A 87 41.91 18.37 -56.07
N ILE A 88 42.13 17.64 -54.99
CA ILE A 88 41.41 16.40 -54.68
C ILE A 88 40.11 16.76 -53.98
N VAL A 89 39.01 16.20 -54.45
CA VAL A 89 37.72 16.19 -53.73
C VAL A 89 37.50 14.76 -53.26
N SER A 90 37.22 14.55 -51.98
CA SER A 90 36.98 13.22 -51.43
C SER A 90 35.89 13.24 -50.38
N GLN A 91 35.05 12.21 -50.34
CA GLN A 91 34.09 12.06 -49.26
C GLN A 91 34.81 11.40 -48.07
N ARG A 92 35.03 12.18 -47.02
CA ARG A 92 35.71 11.75 -45.80
C ARG A 92 34.75 11.90 -44.64
N THR A 93 34.87 11.04 -43.63
CA THR A 93 34.14 11.24 -42.39
C THR A 93 34.65 12.49 -41.69
N VAL A 94 33.75 13.40 -41.30
CA VAL A 94 34.10 14.65 -40.60
C VAL A 94 33.54 14.67 -39.17
N ALA A 95 34.08 15.55 -38.31
CA ALA A 95 33.66 15.61 -36.91
C ALA A 95 32.19 16.02 -36.77
N ALA A 96 31.69 16.88 -37.66
CA ALA A 96 30.27 17.23 -37.72
C ALA A 96 29.36 16.01 -37.91
N GLU A 97 29.78 15.02 -38.72
CA GLU A 97 29.03 13.78 -38.92
C GLU A 97 29.11 12.88 -37.68
N LEU A 98 30.31 12.70 -37.11
CA LEU A 98 30.51 11.88 -35.90
C LEU A 98 29.80 12.46 -34.67
N ARG A 99 29.63 13.78 -34.58
CA ARG A 99 28.84 14.41 -33.51
C ARG A 99 27.36 14.04 -33.57
N GLN A 100 26.82 13.71 -34.75
CA GLN A 100 25.45 13.18 -34.85
C GLN A 100 25.34 11.75 -34.29
N PHE A 101 26.43 10.99 -34.28
CA PHE A 101 26.51 9.67 -33.65
C PHE A 101 26.69 9.71 -32.12
N ASN A 102 26.76 10.89 -31.49
CA ASN A 102 26.98 11.04 -30.04
C ASN A 102 25.76 10.68 -29.16
N GLY A 103 24.98 9.69 -29.60
CA GLY A 103 23.97 9.01 -28.81
C GLY A 103 23.25 7.98 -29.69
N VAL A 104 23.31 6.71 -29.30
CA VAL A 104 22.48 5.63 -29.88
C VAL A 104 21.04 5.66 -29.35
N VAL A 105 20.79 6.40 -28.27
CA VAL A 105 19.47 6.56 -27.66
C VAL A 105 18.72 7.66 -28.43
N PRO A 106 17.57 7.44 -29.06
CA PRO A 106 16.85 8.50 -29.78
C PRO A 106 16.41 9.65 -28.85
N ILE A 107 16.12 10.85 -29.40
CA ILE A 107 15.51 11.96 -28.62
C ILE A 107 14.19 11.45 -28.01
N GLY A 108 13.97 11.75 -26.74
CA GLY A 108 12.86 11.20 -25.94
C GLY A 108 13.18 9.84 -25.30
N GLY A 109 14.30 9.21 -25.63
CA GLY A 109 14.75 7.99 -24.98
C GLY A 109 15.24 8.27 -23.56
N ILE A 110 14.91 7.37 -22.63
CA ILE A 110 15.19 7.49 -21.20
C ILE A 110 16.19 6.42 -20.78
N ILE A 111 17.17 6.80 -19.96
CA ILE A 111 18.14 5.88 -19.36
C ILE A 111 18.25 6.11 -17.86
N LEU A 112 18.82 5.12 -17.15
CA LEU A 112 19.27 5.26 -15.78
C LEU A 112 20.62 5.98 -15.73
N TRP A 113 20.76 6.93 -14.81
CA TRP A 113 21.93 7.78 -14.62
C TRP A 113 22.42 7.72 -13.18
N SER A 114 23.69 7.36 -13.01
CA SER A 114 24.36 7.23 -11.70
C SER A 114 25.13 8.47 -11.25
N GLY A 115 25.21 9.51 -12.08
CA GLY A 115 25.79 10.78 -11.70
C GLY A 115 24.82 11.65 -10.89
N ALA A 116 25.31 12.81 -10.45
CA ALA A 116 24.52 13.74 -9.67
C ALA A 116 23.42 14.41 -10.51
N ALA A 117 22.23 14.62 -9.91
CA ALA A 117 21.09 15.25 -10.57
C ALA A 117 21.34 16.71 -10.99
N ASN A 118 22.33 17.38 -10.38
CA ASN A 118 22.76 18.73 -10.73
C ASN A 118 23.91 18.77 -11.75
N ASN A 119 24.34 17.62 -12.28
CA ASN A 119 25.40 17.51 -13.28
C ASN A 119 24.96 16.57 -14.41
N ILE A 120 23.84 16.91 -15.04
CA ILE A 120 23.30 16.15 -16.18
C ILE A 120 24.10 16.51 -17.44
N PRO A 121 24.53 15.52 -18.26
CA PRO A 121 25.25 15.78 -19.50
C PRO A 121 24.47 16.66 -20.48
N GLU A 122 25.19 17.36 -21.35
CA GLU A 122 24.59 18.13 -22.45
C GLU A 122 23.71 17.24 -23.34
N ASN A 123 22.60 17.78 -23.84
CA ASN A 123 21.56 17.07 -24.61
C ASN A 123 20.80 16.00 -23.80
N TRP A 124 20.84 16.09 -22.47
CA TRP A 124 20.00 15.30 -21.56
C TRP A 124 19.30 16.19 -20.54
N ALA A 125 18.15 15.76 -20.07
CA ALA A 125 17.40 16.43 -19.02
C ALA A 125 16.93 15.42 -17.94
N LEU A 126 16.89 15.85 -16.69
CA LEU A 126 16.34 15.06 -15.58
C LEU A 126 14.84 14.82 -15.81
N CYS A 127 14.37 13.59 -15.61
CA CYS A 127 12.96 13.24 -15.70
C CYS A 127 12.18 13.67 -14.45
N ASN A 128 12.01 14.98 -14.27
CA ASN A 128 11.31 15.60 -13.15
C ASN A 128 10.02 16.34 -13.57
N GLY A 129 9.60 16.25 -14.83
CA GLY A 129 8.45 16.97 -15.36
C GLY A 129 8.79 18.32 -16.00
N SER A 130 10.03 18.79 -15.87
CA SER A 130 10.52 20.00 -16.54
C SER A 130 11.11 19.66 -17.92
N ASN A 131 11.33 20.69 -18.76
CA ASN A 131 11.97 20.55 -20.08
C ASN A 131 11.30 19.50 -21.01
N GLY A 132 9.98 19.31 -20.87
CA GLY A 132 9.22 18.33 -21.65
C GLY A 132 9.46 16.86 -21.26
N THR A 133 10.16 16.60 -20.15
CA THR A 133 10.40 15.25 -19.63
C THR A 133 9.19 14.74 -18.82
N PRO A 134 8.97 13.43 -18.70
CA PRO A 134 8.06 12.89 -17.69
C PRO A 134 8.64 13.07 -16.28
N ASN A 135 7.80 13.14 -15.25
CA ASN A 135 8.27 13.09 -13.86
C ASN A 135 8.36 11.63 -13.39
N LEU A 136 9.59 11.10 -13.31
CA LEU A 136 9.91 9.74 -12.85
C LEU A 136 10.60 9.72 -11.48
N GLU A 137 10.68 10.86 -10.78
CA GLU A 137 11.19 10.92 -9.42
C GLU A 137 10.33 10.07 -8.48
N ASP A 138 11.00 9.29 -7.63
CA ASP A 138 10.40 8.33 -6.68
C ASP A 138 9.43 7.31 -7.32
N LYS A 139 9.62 6.98 -8.60
CA LYS A 139 8.77 6.04 -9.34
C LYS A 139 9.54 4.84 -9.84
N PHE A 140 8.89 3.68 -9.79
CA PHE A 140 9.31 2.49 -10.51
C PHE A 140 8.67 2.50 -11.91
N VAL A 141 9.48 2.28 -12.95
CA VAL A 141 8.98 2.27 -14.33
C VAL A 141 8.35 0.91 -14.64
N VAL A 142 7.08 0.96 -15.04
CA VAL A 142 6.35 -0.20 -15.58
C VAL A 142 6.21 -0.06 -17.10
N GLY A 143 6.34 -1.17 -17.82
CA GLY A 143 6.10 -1.19 -19.25
C GLY A 143 4.63 -0.89 -19.56
N ALA A 144 4.38 0.09 -20.44
CA ALA A 144 3.03 0.38 -20.91
C ALA A 144 2.48 -0.79 -21.77
N GLY A 145 1.17 -0.99 -21.71
CA GLY A 145 0.46 -2.07 -22.40
C GLY A 145 -1.05 -1.98 -22.17
N ASN A 146 -1.74 -3.12 -22.09
CA ASN A 146 -3.20 -3.14 -21.92
C ASN A 146 -3.67 -2.57 -20.57
N SER A 147 -2.93 -2.86 -19.49
CA SER A 147 -3.32 -2.45 -18.12
C SER A 147 -2.87 -1.04 -17.77
N TYR A 148 -1.82 -0.52 -18.43
CA TYR A 148 -1.21 0.77 -18.12
C TYR A 148 -0.91 1.51 -19.41
N THR A 149 -1.59 2.63 -19.63
CA THR A 149 -1.31 3.51 -20.77
C THR A 149 0.01 4.25 -20.58
N VAL A 150 0.61 4.74 -21.67
CA VAL A 150 1.81 5.58 -21.60
C VAL A 150 1.55 6.79 -20.71
N GLY A 151 2.46 7.04 -19.76
CA GLY A 151 2.37 8.15 -18.82
C GLY A 151 1.43 7.92 -17.62
N ALA A 152 0.75 6.77 -17.54
CA ALA A 152 -0.05 6.45 -16.36
C ALA A 152 0.84 6.34 -15.11
N THR A 153 0.38 6.92 -13.99
CA THR A 153 1.06 6.86 -12.69
C THR A 153 0.16 6.21 -11.64
N GLY A 154 0.75 5.52 -10.67
CA GLY A 154 0.01 4.91 -9.56
C GLY A 154 0.94 4.22 -8.56
N GLY A 155 0.35 3.43 -7.67
CA GLY A 155 1.08 2.75 -6.59
C GLY A 155 1.19 3.59 -5.32
N ALA A 156 1.74 2.97 -4.27
CA ALA A 156 2.00 3.59 -2.97
C ALA A 156 3.24 2.96 -2.34
N THR A 157 4.00 3.76 -1.57
CA THR A 157 5.18 3.30 -0.83
C THR A 157 4.85 2.58 0.48
N THR A 158 3.59 2.70 0.92
CA THR A 158 3.07 2.01 2.10
C THR A 158 1.67 1.46 1.83
N ALA A 159 1.27 0.46 2.60
CA ALA A 159 -0.07 -0.09 2.59
C ALA A 159 -0.60 -0.25 4.01
N THR A 160 -1.88 0.06 4.19
CA THR A 160 -2.63 -0.25 5.41
C THR A 160 -3.64 -1.34 5.09
N LEU A 161 -3.64 -2.44 5.85
CA LEU A 161 -4.62 -3.49 5.66
C LEU A 161 -5.99 -3.01 6.15
N SER A 162 -7.01 -3.18 5.31
CA SER A 162 -8.41 -3.05 5.71
C SER A 162 -8.97 -4.39 6.17
N VAL A 163 -10.14 -4.38 6.81
CA VAL A 163 -10.87 -5.61 7.18
C VAL A 163 -11.11 -6.50 5.95
N ALA A 164 -11.34 -5.92 4.77
CA ALA A 164 -11.54 -6.67 3.53
C ALA A 164 -10.28 -7.41 3.04
N ASN A 165 -9.10 -7.06 3.55
CA ASN A 165 -7.84 -7.72 3.21
C ASN A 165 -7.45 -8.83 4.19
N LEU A 166 -8.21 -9.03 5.27
CA LEU A 166 -7.89 -10.01 6.30
C LEU A 166 -8.60 -11.35 6.02
N PRO A 167 -7.88 -12.47 5.96
CA PRO A 167 -8.49 -13.79 5.96
C PRO A 167 -9.35 -14.05 7.21
N PRO A 168 -10.32 -14.98 7.16
CA PRO A 168 -11.05 -15.44 8.34
C PRO A 168 -10.07 -15.92 9.43
N HIS A 169 -10.26 -15.43 10.65
CA HIS A 169 -9.44 -15.76 11.82
C HIS A 169 -10.28 -15.73 13.10
N ASN A 170 -9.71 -16.21 14.20
CA ASN A 170 -10.35 -16.30 15.51
C ASN A 170 -9.49 -15.58 16.54
N HIS A 171 -10.13 -15.02 17.56
CA HIS A 171 -9.42 -14.48 18.73
C HIS A 171 -9.48 -15.48 19.88
N GLY A 172 -8.40 -15.55 20.65
CA GLY A 172 -8.39 -16.26 21.92
C GLY A 172 -9.34 -15.59 22.92
N ILE A 173 -10.07 -16.40 23.67
CA ILE A 173 -10.88 -15.97 24.81
C ILE A 173 -10.17 -16.47 26.06
N THR A 174 -9.89 -15.56 26.99
CA THR A 174 -9.42 -15.93 28.33
C THR A 174 -10.60 -15.88 29.28
N ASP A 175 -10.98 -17.05 29.80
CA ASP A 175 -11.90 -17.20 30.92
C ASP A 175 -11.12 -17.81 32.08
N THR A 176 -10.89 -17.03 33.14
CA THR A 176 -10.17 -17.49 34.34
C THR A 176 -11.04 -18.37 35.24
N GLY A 177 -12.30 -18.59 34.85
CA GLY A 177 -13.34 -19.11 35.72
C GLY A 177 -13.74 -18.09 36.79
N HIS A 178 -14.92 -18.33 37.38
CA HIS A 178 -15.37 -17.65 38.59
C HIS A 178 -16.40 -18.55 39.31
N SER A 179 -16.65 -18.27 40.58
CA SER A 179 -17.65 -18.98 41.39
C SER A 179 -18.51 -18.00 42.18
N HIS A 180 -19.75 -18.38 42.43
CA HIS A 180 -20.66 -17.62 43.28
C HIS A 180 -20.61 -18.14 44.72
N GLY A 181 -20.39 -17.24 45.66
CA GLY A 181 -20.54 -17.56 47.08
C GLY A 181 -22.03 -17.54 47.47
N VAL A 182 -22.51 -18.63 48.08
CA VAL A 182 -23.83 -18.69 48.69
C VAL A 182 -23.68 -18.44 50.19
N SER A 183 -24.43 -17.47 50.71
CA SER A 183 -24.44 -17.13 52.13
C SER A 183 -25.85 -17.25 52.71
N GLN A 184 -25.95 -17.89 53.86
CA GLN A 184 -27.17 -18.00 54.64
C GLN A 184 -26.90 -17.45 56.04
N SER A 185 -27.76 -16.54 56.50
CA SER A 185 -27.80 -16.19 57.92
C SER A 185 -28.44 -17.33 58.71
N ALA A 186 -27.78 -17.76 59.79
CA ALA A 186 -28.35 -18.73 60.71
C ALA A 186 -29.70 -18.20 61.25
N HIS A 187 -30.72 -19.06 61.23
CA HIS A 187 -32.05 -18.75 61.73
C HIS A 187 -32.63 -19.96 62.47
N SER A 188 -33.64 -19.71 63.30
CA SER A 188 -34.33 -20.72 64.08
C SER A 188 -35.84 -20.63 63.84
N HIS A 189 -36.52 -21.73 64.09
CA HIS A 189 -37.98 -21.78 64.08
C HIS A 189 -38.49 -21.78 65.52
N GLY A 190 -39.42 -20.88 65.81
CA GLY A 190 -40.12 -20.86 67.10
C GLY A 190 -41.25 -21.88 67.13
N LEU A 191 -41.43 -22.58 68.24
CA LEU A 191 -42.63 -23.37 68.50
C LEU A 191 -43.65 -22.48 69.23
N ASN A 192 -44.83 -22.33 68.65
CA ASN A 192 -45.97 -21.68 69.30
C ASN A 192 -46.91 -22.77 69.83
N ASP A 193 -46.99 -22.87 71.16
CA ASP A 193 -47.98 -23.66 71.87
C ASP A 193 -48.92 -22.70 72.62
N PRO A 194 -50.13 -22.43 72.11
CA PRO A 194 -51.12 -21.60 72.81
C PRO A 194 -51.56 -22.16 74.16
N GLY A 195 -51.12 -23.39 74.49
CA GLY A 195 -51.59 -24.15 75.61
C GLY A 195 -52.96 -24.75 75.31
N HIS A 196 -53.27 -25.82 76.02
CA HIS A 196 -54.61 -26.37 76.06
C HIS A 196 -54.85 -26.98 77.45
N SER A 197 -56.11 -27.03 77.85
CA SER A 197 -56.53 -27.69 79.07
C SER A 197 -57.60 -28.73 78.76
N HIS A 198 -57.59 -29.78 79.55
CA HIS A 198 -58.70 -30.72 79.62
C HIS A 198 -59.46 -30.43 80.89
N TYR A 199 -60.78 -30.53 80.80
CA TYR A 199 -61.65 -30.55 81.97
C TYR A 199 -62.31 -31.92 82.08
N THR A 200 -62.37 -32.44 83.30
CA THR A 200 -63.10 -33.66 83.63
C THR A 200 -64.46 -33.26 84.19
N ALA A 201 -65.53 -33.55 83.44
CA ALA A 201 -66.89 -33.36 83.95
C ALA A 201 -67.24 -34.49 84.92
N ILE A 202 -67.32 -34.17 86.22
CA ILE A 202 -67.93 -35.06 87.21
C ILE A 202 -69.41 -34.66 87.30
N ASN A 203 -70.27 -35.42 86.65
CA ASN A 203 -71.72 -35.27 86.79
C ASN A 203 -72.13 -35.77 88.18
N ASN A 204 -72.07 -34.90 89.19
CA ASN A 204 -72.59 -35.24 90.51
C ASN A 204 -74.13 -35.22 90.43
N ALA A 205 -74.75 -36.40 90.44
CA ALA A 205 -76.19 -36.55 90.61
C ALA A 205 -76.56 -36.05 92.02
N ALA A 206 -76.82 -34.75 92.14
CA ALA A 206 -77.10 -34.11 93.40
C ALA A 206 -78.45 -34.56 93.96
N ASN A 207 -78.41 -35.36 95.02
CA ASN A 207 -79.41 -35.25 96.08
C ASN A 207 -79.08 -34.00 96.90
N GLY A 208 -79.65 -32.87 96.47
CA GLY A 208 -80.05 -31.73 97.31
C GLY A 208 -79.08 -31.16 98.34
N PHE A 209 -78.07 -30.40 97.91
CA PHE A 209 -77.59 -29.22 98.65
C PHE A 209 -77.24 -28.11 97.65
N GLY A 210 -77.74 -26.89 97.90
CA GLY A 210 -77.72 -25.77 96.97
C GLY A 210 -76.35 -25.17 96.71
N GLY A 211 -76.17 -24.73 95.47
CA GLY A 211 -75.29 -23.65 94.99
C GLY A 211 -73.90 -23.51 95.61
N ALA A 212 -72.88 -23.98 94.89
CA ALA A 212 -71.59 -23.31 94.85
C ALA A 212 -70.98 -23.42 93.45
N SER A 213 -70.99 -22.29 92.74
CA SER A 213 -70.21 -22.06 91.53
C SER A 213 -68.73 -22.00 91.90
N GLY A 214 -67.93 -22.98 91.47
CA GLY A 214 -66.47 -22.97 91.62
C GLY A 214 -65.91 -24.33 92.06
N PRO A 215 -64.67 -24.68 91.66
CA PRO A 215 -64.16 -26.03 91.83
C PRO A 215 -63.66 -26.21 93.26
N THR A 216 -64.51 -26.71 94.15
CA THR A 216 -64.04 -27.27 95.43
C THR A 216 -63.65 -28.73 95.19
N VAL A 217 -62.35 -29.00 95.13
CA VAL A 217 -61.81 -30.36 95.16
C VAL A 217 -61.94 -30.86 96.60
N THR A 218 -63.05 -31.51 96.93
CA THR A 218 -63.22 -32.18 98.23
C THR A 218 -62.55 -33.55 98.13
N THR A 219 -61.44 -33.75 98.85
CA THR A 219 -60.81 -35.06 99.02
C THR A 219 -61.78 -35.99 99.75
N LEU A 220 -62.47 -36.85 98.99
CA LEU A 220 -63.38 -37.85 99.53
C LEU A 220 -62.57 -39.07 100.00
N SER A 221 -62.14 -39.07 101.26
CA SER A 221 -61.60 -40.28 101.90
C SER A 221 -62.74 -41.13 102.46
N GLY A 222 -62.91 -42.33 101.92
CA GLY A 222 -63.57 -43.42 102.66
C GLY A 222 -65.03 -43.74 102.34
N THR A 223 -65.54 -43.51 101.13
CA THR A 223 -66.77 -44.18 100.65
C THR A 223 -66.57 -44.74 99.24
N GLY A 224 -66.92 -46.01 99.05
CA GLY A 224 -66.71 -46.72 97.79
C GLY A 224 -67.57 -46.14 96.67
N VAL A 225 -66.94 -45.53 95.67
CA VAL A 225 -67.60 -45.15 94.42
C VAL A 225 -67.74 -46.43 93.59
N ALA A 226 -68.93 -47.03 93.64
CA ALA A 226 -69.34 -48.10 92.74
C ALA A 226 -69.63 -47.49 91.35
N GLY A 227 -68.65 -47.57 90.47
CA GLY A 227 -68.80 -47.20 89.05
C GLY A 227 -67.51 -46.64 88.49
N SER A 228 -66.83 -47.40 87.62
CA SER A 228 -65.76 -46.87 86.79
C SER A 228 -66.37 -45.98 85.71
N ALA A 229 -66.74 -44.75 86.06
CA ALA A 229 -66.91 -43.73 85.06
C ALA A 229 -65.50 -43.30 84.64
N THR A 230 -64.98 -43.82 83.52
CA THR A 230 -63.91 -43.13 82.78
C THR A 230 -64.52 -41.79 82.36
N PRO A 231 -64.17 -40.66 83.00
CA PRO A 231 -64.75 -39.38 82.63
C PRO A 231 -64.36 -39.15 81.16
N PRO A 232 -65.29 -38.84 80.26
CA PRO A 232 -64.90 -38.49 78.90
C PRO A 232 -64.02 -37.23 79.00
N THR A 233 -62.73 -37.37 78.71
CA THR A 233 -61.86 -36.21 78.52
C THR A 233 -62.27 -35.56 77.21
N SER A 234 -62.52 -34.26 77.22
CA SER A 234 -62.81 -33.54 75.98
C SER A 234 -61.61 -33.69 75.04
N VAL A 235 -61.86 -33.93 73.74
CA VAL A 235 -60.82 -33.91 72.71
C VAL A 235 -60.37 -32.46 72.50
N SER A 236 -59.36 -32.04 73.26
CA SER A 236 -58.73 -30.74 73.11
C SER A 236 -57.42 -30.92 72.36
N GLY A 237 -57.35 -30.43 71.13
CA GLY A 237 -56.10 -30.39 70.38
C GLY A 237 -55.20 -29.29 70.92
N THR A 238 -53.89 -29.52 70.95
CA THR A 238 -52.93 -28.54 71.47
C THR A 238 -52.86 -27.27 70.61
N GLY A 239 -53.27 -27.35 69.34
CA GLY A 239 -53.15 -26.25 68.38
C GLY A 239 -51.71 -25.82 68.12
N MET A 240 -50.72 -26.62 68.53
CA MET A 240 -49.31 -26.30 68.37
C MET A 240 -48.97 -26.07 66.89
N SER A 241 -48.23 -25.01 66.64
CA SER A 241 -47.77 -24.64 65.30
C SER A 241 -46.30 -24.23 65.34
N VAL A 242 -45.54 -24.53 64.28
CA VAL A 242 -44.19 -24.00 64.10
C VAL A 242 -44.28 -22.67 63.37
N GLN A 243 -43.64 -21.63 63.90
CA GLN A 243 -43.60 -20.32 63.26
C GLN A 243 -42.69 -20.38 62.02
N GLY A 244 -43.16 -19.80 60.92
CA GLY A 244 -42.38 -19.67 59.70
C GLY A 244 -41.20 -18.71 59.91
N ALA A 245 -40.02 -19.08 59.43
CA ALA A 245 -38.85 -18.20 59.38
C ALA A 245 -38.23 -18.28 57.98
N ASN A 246 -37.78 -17.14 57.45
CA ASN A 246 -37.14 -17.07 56.14
C ASN A 246 -35.66 -17.42 56.26
N ALA A 247 -35.18 -18.26 55.35
CA ALA A 247 -33.79 -18.71 55.34
C ALA A 247 -32.77 -17.62 54.99
N ASN A 248 -33.23 -16.47 54.48
CA ASN A 248 -32.43 -15.30 54.11
C ASN A 248 -31.16 -15.66 53.32
N VAL A 249 -31.30 -16.57 52.34
CA VAL A 249 -30.21 -16.98 51.47
C VAL A 249 -29.91 -15.85 50.50
N SER A 250 -28.63 -15.50 50.39
CA SER A 250 -28.12 -14.52 49.45
C SER A 250 -27.03 -15.14 48.58
N ILE A 251 -26.92 -14.64 47.34
CA ILE A 251 -25.87 -15.03 46.40
C ILE A 251 -25.00 -13.79 46.19
N ASN A 252 -23.70 -13.94 46.46
CA ASN A 252 -22.76 -12.87 46.19
C ASN A 252 -22.50 -12.79 44.68
N ALA A 253 -22.69 -11.60 44.11
CA ALA A 253 -22.36 -11.37 42.72
C ALA A 253 -20.85 -11.53 42.50
N ALA A 254 -20.47 -12.36 41.53
CA ALA A 254 -19.10 -12.52 41.06
C ALA A 254 -19.07 -12.18 39.57
N GLY A 255 -18.13 -11.32 39.18
CA GLY A 255 -17.90 -11.01 37.78
C GLY A 255 -17.19 -12.15 37.07
N THR A 256 -17.43 -12.31 35.77
CA THR A 256 -16.84 -13.38 34.95
C THR A 256 -15.37 -13.15 34.63
N GLY A 257 -14.91 -11.89 34.62
CA GLY A 257 -13.53 -11.52 34.29
C GLY A 257 -13.12 -11.82 32.83
N ILE A 258 -14.07 -12.17 31.96
CA ILE A 258 -13.80 -12.55 30.56
C ILE A 258 -13.25 -11.33 29.80
N THR A 259 -12.16 -11.54 29.06
CA THR A 259 -11.54 -10.51 28.21
C THR A 259 -11.33 -11.01 26.79
N ILE A 260 -11.38 -10.08 25.83
CA ILE A 260 -11.08 -10.32 24.41
C ILE A 260 -9.82 -9.53 24.07
N GLN A 261 -8.82 -10.19 23.49
CA GLN A 261 -7.59 -9.52 23.07
C GLN A 261 -7.74 -9.00 21.64
N ASN A 262 -7.88 -7.68 21.49
CA ASN A 262 -7.80 -7.05 20.18
C ASN A 262 -6.34 -7.11 19.70
N THR A 263 -6.12 -7.55 18.46
CA THR A 263 -4.77 -7.68 17.88
C THR A 263 -4.70 -6.92 16.56
N GLY A 264 -3.55 -6.28 16.30
CA GLY A 264 -3.31 -5.44 15.13
C GLY A 264 -3.17 -3.96 15.50
N SER A 265 -2.15 -3.30 14.96
CA SER A 265 -1.89 -1.88 15.19
C SER A 265 -2.63 -0.95 14.22
N GLY A 266 -3.11 -1.47 13.09
CA GLY A 266 -3.66 -0.68 11.99
C GLY A 266 -2.64 0.25 11.33
N THR A 267 -1.36 0.15 11.69
CA THR A 267 -0.30 1.01 11.14
C THR A 267 0.08 0.54 9.75
N ALA A 268 0.32 1.49 8.84
CA ALA A 268 0.83 1.18 7.52
C ALA A 268 2.19 0.49 7.61
N PHE A 269 2.46 -0.44 6.69
CA PHE A 269 3.77 -1.04 6.52
C PHE A 269 4.36 -0.65 5.16
N SER A 270 5.69 -0.59 5.08
CA SER A 270 6.39 -0.30 3.83
C SER A 270 6.19 -1.43 2.83
N THR A 271 5.80 -1.09 1.61
CA THR A 271 5.76 -2.01 0.46
C THR A 271 7.02 -1.92 -0.40
N LEU A 272 7.96 -1.05 -0.02
CA LEU A 272 9.17 -0.78 -0.78
C LEU A 272 10.24 -1.85 -0.50
N PRO A 273 10.71 -2.59 -1.53
CA PRO A 273 11.88 -3.45 -1.41
C PRO A 273 13.14 -2.63 -1.13
N PRO A 274 14.23 -3.24 -0.62
CA PRO A 274 15.54 -2.60 -0.61
C PRO A 274 15.89 -2.08 -2.00
N TYR A 275 16.33 -0.82 -2.11
CA TYR A 275 16.54 -0.16 -3.39
C TYR A 275 17.87 0.61 -3.43
N TYR A 276 18.36 0.81 -4.65
CA TYR A 276 19.46 1.72 -4.96
C TYR A 276 18.93 2.75 -5.95
N ALA A 277 18.87 4.01 -5.53
CA ALA A 277 18.25 5.07 -6.32
C ALA A 277 19.22 5.63 -7.36
N LEU A 278 18.76 5.63 -8.62
CA LEU A 278 19.41 6.27 -9.76
C LEU A 278 18.47 7.32 -10.35
N CYS A 279 19.03 8.34 -11.00
CA CYS A 279 18.22 9.30 -11.73
C CYS A 279 17.70 8.67 -13.03
N TYR A 280 16.51 9.07 -13.45
CA TYR A 280 16.09 8.92 -14.84
C TYR A 280 16.44 10.20 -15.60
N ILE A 281 17.12 10.07 -16.73
CA ILE A 281 17.38 11.19 -17.65
C ILE A 281 16.86 10.86 -19.05
N MET A 282 16.34 11.87 -19.73
CA MET A 282 15.80 11.76 -21.09
C MET A 282 16.70 12.51 -22.05
N ARG A 283 17.01 11.91 -23.20
CA ARG A 283 17.73 12.61 -24.27
C ARG A 283 16.83 13.69 -24.84
N VAL A 284 17.36 14.89 -24.93
CA VAL A 284 16.70 16.07 -25.51
C VAL A 284 17.49 16.60 -26.71
N ALA A 285 16.88 17.52 -27.46
CA ALA A 285 17.49 18.17 -28.61
C ALA A 285 18.46 19.27 -28.19
#